data_AF-A0A813GPS1-F1
#
_entry.id   AF-A0A813GPS1-F1
#
_cell.length_a   1.000
_cell.length_b   1.000
_cell.length_c   1.000
_cell.angle_alpha   90.00
_cell.angle_beta   90.00
_cell.angle_gamma   90.00
#
_symmetry.space_group_name_H-M   'P 1'
#
loop_
_entity.id
_entity.type
_entity.pdbx_description
1 polymer ?
#
loop_
_entity_poly.entity_id
_entity_poly.type
_entity_poly.pdbx_seq_one_letter_code
_entity_poly.pdbx_strand_id
1 'polypeptide(L)'
;MAALLSSPAVGHAGGLPGGTSASRIFNCAHDPAWSFFREKLQAATNDGQLRLEPELLETAQALAEQLDQAGGLAVGAEHFYQDLCSDQGSSFCLYGVVSVLFVIAAGIHSSVLGSPGDPKQAQEYLRMATSMLGLQYCLDFQESTIWPLRANDVLFNLNRSAGEPFRLAPRTGPEPLARSTPPGSSLYPWPPTELARSLSLAVRCQREVNLVPVGTHPTLTLEAVSMLRDFAFASGQVVNVRRTLGITYKCAVFPDMCAEGIDSGVEDPVAALIGRFEAPPPYESYTFARIAEALEVVGRELLSGKGFDILVCTSPFVVCALLQRATDKPMLGYLGLPLLWKRPTDHFDNATARKEFWALLPGLLARPDVVLATNNPVLTEQIAYQAPQAILPVVRPHARFTRATYAPTRLREAMLVSRTKFLWVTLGCALRHFMSNEYPITFTIANSDSKFEFREMAAHRAVVLVPWEHALMAFYEFYSMSVPLLMPAASWAYRLVFDADGNLGSTTSVYKDISDQCDQEAGCDPARHPYPPFAFASFESRRYWYQYTSFVQFPHVTTFSSIPDLLLKLPALDLSGISSSMKAFNDETFIRSTAFWRNAAKSLLTTRSGRHCAAVPDAPGV
;
A
#
# COMPACT_ATOMS: atom_id res chain seq x y z
N MET A 1 -20.30 3.45 18.06
CA MET A 1 -19.46 3.37 16.85
C MET A 1 -20.25 3.49 15.53
N ALA A 2 -21.51 3.06 15.44
CA ALA A 2 -22.35 3.23 14.24
C ALA A 2 -22.96 4.63 14.02
N ALA A 3 -22.70 5.61 14.91
CA ALA A 3 -23.28 6.97 14.84
C ALA A 3 -22.30 8.06 14.37
N LEU A 4 -21.11 7.70 13.89
CA LEU A 4 -20.07 8.64 13.39
C LEU A 4 -19.82 8.55 11.88
N LEU A 5 -20.64 7.80 11.13
CA LEU A 5 -20.44 7.56 9.68
C LEU A 5 -21.50 8.17 8.77
N SER A 6 -22.44 8.97 9.28
CA SER A 6 -23.29 9.81 8.43
C SER A 6 -22.47 11.02 7.96
N SER A 7 -21.69 10.84 6.89
CA SER A 7 -21.11 11.95 6.15
C SER A 7 -22.27 12.83 5.67
N PRO A 8 -22.33 14.13 5.98
CA PRO A 8 -23.35 14.99 5.42
C PRO A 8 -23.28 14.89 3.89
N ALA A 9 -24.44 14.78 3.24
CA ALA A 9 -24.55 14.93 1.79
C ALA A 9 -23.69 16.13 1.40
N VAL A 10 -22.82 15.96 0.41
CA VAL A 10 -21.87 16.96 -0.08
C VAL A 10 -22.64 18.24 -0.38
N GLY A 11 -22.77 19.11 0.62
CA GLY A 11 -23.26 20.46 0.45
C GLY A 11 -22.28 21.13 -0.48
N HIS A 12 -22.79 21.83 -1.49
CA HIS A 12 -22.03 22.67 -2.39
C HIS A 12 -20.82 23.26 -1.65
N ALA A 13 -19.62 23.00 -2.17
CA ALA A 13 -18.37 23.47 -1.61
C ALA A 13 -18.53 24.94 -1.22
N GLY A 14 -18.76 25.21 0.07
CA GLY A 14 -18.80 26.55 0.60
C GLY A 14 -17.44 27.13 0.32
N GLY A 15 -17.36 27.98 -0.69
CA GLY A 15 -16.09 28.47 -1.20
C GLY A 15 -15.29 29.03 -0.06
N LEU A 16 -14.04 28.57 0.08
CA LEU A 16 -13.08 29.27 0.93
C LEU A 16 -13.09 30.74 0.50
N PRO A 17 -13.30 31.70 1.43
CA PRO A 17 -13.35 33.12 1.09
C PRO A 17 -12.01 33.51 0.45
N GLY A 18 -12.01 33.76 -0.88
CA GLY A 18 -10.82 34.06 -1.67
C GLY A 18 -10.66 33.31 -3.02
N GLY A 19 -11.63 32.49 -3.43
CA GLY A 19 -11.51 31.65 -4.64
C GLY A 19 -11.41 32.42 -5.96
N THR A 20 -10.21 32.50 -6.56
CA THR A 20 -10.06 32.88 -7.98
C THR A 20 -9.12 31.97 -8.78
N SER A 21 -8.03 31.43 -8.21
CA SER A 21 -7.06 30.62 -8.97
C SER A 21 -7.52 29.17 -9.21
N ALA A 22 -7.89 28.42 -8.15
CA ALA A 22 -8.38 27.05 -8.29
C ALA A 22 -9.58 26.93 -9.24
N SER A 23 -10.52 27.89 -9.18
CA SER A 23 -11.69 27.91 -10.06
C SER A 23 -11.33 28.04 -11.55
N ARG A 24 -10.23 28.74 -11.88
CA ARG A 24 -9.79 28.89 -13.27
C ARG A 24 -9.15 27.62 -13.81
N ILE A 25 -8.28 26.97 -13.05
CA ILE A 25 -7.49 25.80 -13.52
C ILE A 25 -8.28 24.49 -13.43
N PHE A 26 -8.96 24.22 -12.29
CA PHE A 26 -9.67 22.96 -12.06
C PHE A 26 -11.08 22.96 -12.66
N ASN A 27 -11.75 24.11 -12.64
CA ASN A 27 -13.14 24.22 -13.10
C ASN A 27 -13.27 24.88 -14.48
N CYS A 28 -12.16 25.29 -15.11
CA CYS A 28 -12.16 25.87 -16.45
C CYS A 28 -13.08 27.09 -16.60
N ALA A 29 -13.21 27.88 -15.52
CA ALA A 29 -14.08 29.06 -15.50
C ALA A 29 -13.61 30.20 -16.43
N HIS A 30 -12.46 30.05 -17.08
CA HIS A 30 -11.91 31.02 -18.03
C HIS A 30 -12.56 30.95 -19.42
N ASP A 31 -13.25 29.84 -19.74
CA ASP A 31 -13.86 29.60 -21.04
C ASP A 31 -15.37 29.31 -20.88
N PRO A 32 -16.24 30.13 -21.49
CA PRO A 32 -17.68 29.93 -21.46
C PRO A 32 -18.14 28.57 -22.01
N ALA A 33 -17.45 28.00 -23.00
CA ALA A 33 -17.83 26.73 -23.61
C ALA A 33 -17.72 25.58 -22.60
N TRP A 34 -16.64 25.56 -21.81
CA TRP A 34 -16.46 24.58 -20.73
C TRP A 34 -17.49 24.75 -19.60
N SER A 35 -17.85 25.98 -19.26
CA SER A 35 -18.89 26.24 -18.25
C SER A 35 -20.27 25.78 -18.72
N PHE A 36 -20.63 26.08 -19.97
CA PHE A 36 -21.88 25.62 -20.59
C PHE A 36 -21.96 24.09 -20.66
N PHE A 37 -20.90 23.42 -21.10
CA PHE A 37 -20.85 21.95 -21.13
C PHE A 37 -20.99 21.35 -19.72
N ARG A 38 -20.31 21.92 -18.73
CA ARG A 38 -20.40 21.47 -17.33
C ARG A 38 -21.82 21.58 -16.79
N GLU A 39 -22.52 22.68 -17.05
CA GLU A 39 -23.91 22.88 -16.60
C GLU A 39 -24.86 21.84 -17.20
N LYS A 40 -24.72 21.55 -18.51
CA LYS A 40 -25.48 20.47 -19.16
C LYS A 40 -25.16 19.11 -18.56
N LEU A 41 -23.87 18.83 -18.36
CA LEU A 41 -23.45 17.57 -17.76
C LEU A 41 -24.00 17.42 -16.33
N GLN A 42 -24.00 18.49 -15.54
CA GLN A 42 -24.56 18.52 -14.19
C GLN A 42 -26.06 18.18 -14.21
N ALA A 43 -26.83 18.76 -15.15
CA ALA A 43 -28.25 18.47 -15.32
C ALA A 43 -28.50 17.03 -15.76
N ALA A 44 -27.61 16.46 -16.58
CA ALA A 44 -27.65 15.07 -17.03
C ALA A 44 -27.26 14.05 -15.96
N THR A 45 -26.47 14.46 -14.96
CA THR A 45 -26.04 13.61 -13.84
C THR A 45 -26.94 13.80 -12.62
N ASN A 46 -28.12 13.18 -12.65
CA ASN A 46 -29.05 13.17 -11.51
C ASN A 46 -29.23 11.74 -10.97
N ASP A 47 -29.41 11.62 -9.65
CA ASP A 47 -29.67 10.35 -8.94
C ASP A 47 -28.63 9.23 -9.18
N GLY A 48 -27.38 9.61 -9.45
CA GLY A 48 -26.30 8.64 -9.70
C GLY A 48 -26.38 7.96 -11.07
N GLN A 49 -27.15 8.50 -12.01
CA GLN A 49 -27.21 8.06 -13.40
C GLN A 49 -26.78 9.18 -14.36
N LEU A 50 -26.20 8.81 -15.50
CA LEU A 50 -25.94 9.73 -16.60
C LEU A 50 -27.06 9.58 -17.64
N ARG A 51 -27.85 10.63 -17.83
CA ARG A 51 -28.88 10.69 -18.88
C ARG A 51 -28.29 11.40 -20.09
N LEU A 52 -28.03 10.65 -21.16
CA LEU A 52 -27.46 11.20 -22.37
C LEU A 52 -28.55 11.83 -23.23
N GLU A 53 -28.56 13.16 -23.26
CA GLU A 53 -29.36 13.94 -24.18
C GLU A 53 -28.56 14.22 -25.46
N PRO A 54 -29.20 14.26 -26.65
CA PRO A 54 -28.50 14.54 -27.91
C PRO A 54 -27.67 15.83 -27.86
N GLU A 55 -28.21 16.89 -27.26
CA GLU A 55 -27.52 18.18 -27.15
C GLU A 55 -26.25 18.12 -26.30
N LEU A 56 -26.23 17.31 -25.23
CA LEU A 56 -25.03 17.10 -24.42
C LEU A 56 -23.94 16.37 -25.23
N LEU A 57 -24.34 15.37 -26.01
CA LEU A 57 -23.42 14.60 -26.85
C LEU A 57 -22.86 15.45 -28.00
N GLU A 58 -23.70 16.23 -28.68
CA GLU A 58 -23.29 17.17 -29.72
C GLU A 58 -22.31 18.22 -29.17
N THR A 59 -22.60 18.77 -27.97
CA THR A 59 -21.69 19.71 -27.30
C THR A 59 -20.34 19.05 -26.99
N ALA A 60 -20.35 17.80 -26.50
CA ALA A 60 -19.12 17.06 -26.22
C ALA A 60 -18.29 16.80 -27.50
N GLN A 61 -18.95 16.41 -28.60
CA GLN A 61 -18.31 16.18 -29.90
C GLN A 61 -17.69 17.46 -30.46
N ALA A 62 -18.41 18.58 -30.42
CA ALA A 62 -17.89 19.86 -30.86
C ALA A 62 -16.64 20.30 -30.07
N LEU A 63 -16.63 20.08 -28.74
CA LEU A 63 -15.45 20.34 -27.91
C LEU A 63 -14.29 19.40 -28.24
N ALA A 64 -14.54 18.12 -28.51
CA ALA A 64 -13.51 17.18 -28.91
C ALA A 64 -12.87 17.55 -30.26
N GLU A 65 -13.66 18.00 -31.24
CA GLU A 65 -13.17 18.48 -32.54
C GLU A 65 -12.29 19.73 -32.40
N GLN A 66 -12.67 20.67 -31.53
CA GLN A 66 -11.86 21.86 -31.22
C GLN A 66 -10.51 21.48 -30.60
N LEU A 67 -10.50 20.48 -29.71
CA LEU A 67 -9.27 20.01 -29.06
C LEU A 67 -8.31 19.34 -30.05
N ASP A 68 -8.84 18.61 -31.04
CA ASP A 68 -8.03 17.99 -32.10
C ASP A 68 -7.34 19.07 -32.96
N GLN A 69 -8.06 20.14 -33.28
CA GLN A 69 -7.52 21.28 -34.03
C GLN A 69 -6.45 22.07 -33.26
N ALA A 70 -6.49 22.06 -31.92
CA ALA A 70 -5.60 22.85 -31.05
C ALA A 70 -4.22 22.21 -30.80
N GLY A 71 -3.83 21.16 -31.55
CA GLY A 71 -2.55 20.47 -31.37
C GLY A 71 -2.63 19.18 -30.54
N GLY A 72 -3.84 18.74 -30.22
CA GLY A 72 -4.11 17.43 -29.64
C GLY A 72 -4.04 17.34 -28.12
N LEU A 73 -4.58 16.25 -27.59
CA LEU A 73 -4.80 16.04 -26.15
C LEU A 73 -3.50 15.89 -25.35
N ALA A 74 -2.48 15.26 -25.92
CA ALA A 74 -1.20 15.04 -25.25
C ALA A 74 -0.47 16.36 -24.93
N VAL A 75 -0.42 17.28 -25.91
CA VAL A 75 0.17 18.61 -25.73
C VAL A 75 -0.62 19.41 -24.69
N GLY A 76 -1.95 19.33 -24.74
CA GLY A 76 -2.81 19.97 -23.74
C GLY A 76 -2.59 19.46 -22.31
N ALA A 77 -2.43 18.16 -22.11
CA ALA A 77 -2.12 17.58 -20.80
C ALA A 77 -0.77 18.06 -20.26
N GLU A 78 0.25 18.19 -21.13
CA GLU A 78 1.55 18.73 -20.77
C GLU A 78 1.46 20.21 -20.36
N HIS A 79 0.73 21.03 -21.12
CA HIS A 79 0.48 22.42 -20.74
C HIS A 79 -0.24 22.51 -19.40
N PHE A 80 -1.26 21.69 -19.15
CA PHE A 80 -1.91 21.66 -17.84
C PHE A 80 -0.92 21.35 -16.70
N TYR A 81 -0.01 20.39 -16.88
CA TYR A 81 1.02 20.09 -15.88
C TYR A 81 1.95 21.30 -15.62
N GLN A 82 2.38 21.98 -16.69
CA GLN A 82 3.21 23.18 -16.58
C GLN A 82 2.46 24.31 -15.87
N ASP A 83 1.21 24.54 -16.26
CA ASP A 83 0.34 25.58 -15.71
C ASP A 83 0.03 25.31 -14.23
N LEU A 84 -0.26 24.05 -13.87
CA LEU A 84 -0.56 23.62 -12.49
C LEU A 84 0.57 23.99 -11.52
N CYS A 85 1.82 23.95 -11.96
CA CYS A 85 2.96 24.29 -11.12
C CYS A 85 3.41 25.74 -11.24
N SER A 86 2.79 26.53 -12.12
CA SER A 86 3.07 27.94 -12.36
C SER A 86 2.01 28.84 -11.70
N ASP A 87 2.28 30.15 -11.66
CA ASP A 87 1.27 31.15 -11.28
C ASP A 87 0.35 31.55 -12.45
N GLN A 88 0.54 30.95 -13.63
CA GLN A 88 -0.27 31.21 -14.81
C GLN A 88 -1.57 30.40 -14.72
N GLY A 89 -2.69 31.02 -15.11
CA GLY A 89 -3.95 30.27 -15.24
C GLY A 89 -3.85 29.30 -16.41
N SER A 90 -4.31 28.05 -16.23
CA SER A 90 -4.25 27.07 -17.31
C SER A 90 -5.12 27.46 -18.49
N SER A 91 -4.57 27.37 -19.69
CA SER A 91 -5.35 27.45 -20.94
C SER A 91 -6.02 26.13 -21.31
N PHE A 92 -5.62 25.02 -20.68
CA PHE A 92 -6.17 23.69 -20.96
C PHE A 92 -7.13 23.21 -19.87
N CYS A 93 -8.31 22.77 -20.27
CA CYS A 93 -9.35 22.29 -19.37
C CYS A 93 -9.26 20.77 -19.14
N LEU A 94 -8.28 20.30 -18.37
CA LEU A 94 -8.02 18.87 -18.20
C LEU A 94 -9.27 18.06 -17.79
N TYR A 95 -9.96 18.46 -16.71
CA TYR A 95 -11.10 17.71 -16.20
C TYR A 95 -12.37 17.85 -17.06
N GLY A 96 -12.48 18.94 -17.83
CA GLY A 96 -13.52 19.08 -18.85
C GLY A 96 -13.27 18.14 -20.02
N VAL A 97 -12.03 18.01 -20.48
CA VAL A 97 -11.63 17.03 -21.50
C VAL A 97 -11.93 15.61 -21.04
N VAL A 98 -11.52 15.22 -19.83
CA VAL A 98 -11.85 13.91 -19.24
C VAL A 98 -13.37 13.67 -19.26
N SER A 99 -14.15 14.70 -18.92
CA SER A 99 -15.61 14.64 -18.92
C SER A 99 -16.21 14.51 -20.33
N VAL A 100 -15.67 15.22 -21.32
CA VAL A 100 -16.05 15.12 -22.75
C VAL A 100 -15.81 13.71 -23.26
N LEU A 101 -14.61 13.16 -23.04
CA LEU A 101 -14.24 11.81 -23.48
C LEU A 101 -15.17 10.76 -22.87
N PHE A 102 -15.53 10.92 -21.58
CA PHE A 102 -16.49 10.05 -20.91
C PHE A 102 -17.89 10.12 -21.52
N VAL A 103 -18.41 11.33 -21.80
CA VAL A 103 -19.73 11.53 -22.43
C VAL A 103 -19.76 10.93 -23.83
N ILE A 104 -18.72 11.13 -24.63
CA ILE A 104 -18.61 10.54 -25.98
C ILE A 104 -18.61 9.02 -25.89
N ALA A 105 -17.81 8.43 -25.00
CA ALA A 105 -17.78 6.98 -24.79
C ALA A 105 -19.17 6.42 -24.44
N ALA A 106 -19.88 7.10 -23.54
CA ALA A 106 -21.22 6.72 -23.14
C ALA A 106 -22.25 6.91 -24.27
N GLY A 107 -22.10 7.95 -25.12
CA GLY A 107 -22.91 8.21 -26.31
C GLY A 107 -22.80 7.12 -27.37
N ILE A 108 -21.56 6.71 -27.68
CA ILE A 108 -21.28 5.60 -28.61
C ILE A 108 -21.94 4.31 -28.13
N HIS A 109 -21.92 4.07 -26.81
CA HIS A 109 -22.45 2.86 -26.22
C HIS A 109 -24.00 2.83 -26.15
N SER A 110 -24.63 3.97 -25.87
CA SER A 110 -26.08 4.05 -25.52
C SER A 110 -27.04 4.02 -26.71
N SER A 111 -26.56 3.85 -27.95
CA SER A 111 -27.37 3.87 -29.19
C SER A 111 -28.19 5.14 -29.42
N VAL A 112 -27.94 6.22 -28.67
CA VAL A 112 -28.61 7.52 -28.82
C VAL A 112 -28.49 8.08 -30.25
N LEU A 113 -27.46 7.65 -30.99
CA LEU A 113 -27.21 7.97 -32.40
C LEU A 113 -27.97 7.07 -33.42
N GLY A 114 -28.96 6.30 -32.98
CA GLY A 114 -29.80 5.48 -33.86
C GLY A 114 -29.20 4.13 -34.28
N SER A 115 -27.95 3.84 -33.91
CA SER A 115 -27.33 2.51 -33.98
C SER A 115 -26.26 2.39 -32.87
N PRO A 116 -26.08 1.20 -32.26
CA PRO A 116 -24.99 1.00 -31.30
C PRO A 116 -23.66 1.23 -32.02
N GLY A 117 -22.84 2.14 -31.50
CA GLY A 117 -21.50 2.41 -32.03
C GLY A 117 -20.52 1.29 -31.67
N ASP A 118 -19.27 1.40 -32.14
CA ASP A 118 -18.23 0.41 -31.86
C ASP A 118 -17.83 0.43 -30.37
N PRO A 119 -18.09 -0.64 -29.59
CA PRO A 119 -17.69 -0.71 -28.19
C PRO A 119 -16.18 -0.55 -27.98
N LYS A 120 -15.35 -0.93 -28.98
CA LYS A 120 -13.90 -0.74 -28.90
C LYS A 120 -13.55 0.75 -28.90
N GLN A 121 -14.20 1.53 -29.74
CA GLN A 121 -14.03 2.98 -29.80
C GLN A 121 -14.42 3.66 -28.48
N ALA A 122 -15.55 3.25 -27.86
CA ALA A 122 -15.92 3.75 -26.54
C ALA A 122 -14.84 3.44 -25.47
N GLN A 123 -14.25 2.24 -25.51
CA GLN A 123 -13.16 1.88 -24.60
C GLN A 123 -11.86 2.65 -24.89
N GLU A 124 -11.57 3.00 -26.14
CA GLU A 124 -10.44 3.88 -26.49
C GLU A 124 -10.60 5.28 -25.87
N TYR A 125 -11.80 5.86 -25.95
CA TYR A 125 -12.09 7.14 -25.28
C TYR A 125 -11.93 7.07 -23.76
N LEU A 126 -12.34 5.97 -23.11
CA LEU A 126 -12.14 5.78 -21.66
C LEU A 126 -10.66 5.61 -21.29
N ARG A 127 -9.88 4.88 -22.12
CA ARG A 127 -8.43 4.76 -21.92
C ARG A 127 -7.73 6.10 -22.08
N MET A 128 -8.14 6.89 -23.07
CA MET A 128 -7.67 8.24 -23.29
C MET A 128 -8.02 9.16 -22.11
N ALA A 129 -9.26 9.11 -21.62
CA ALA A 129 -9.68 9.85 -20.42
C ALA A 129 -8.82 9.48 -19.20
N THR A 130 -8.52 8.19 -19.03
CA THR A 130 -7.65 7.71 -17.95
C THR A 130 -6.20 8.19 -18.14
N SER A 131 -5.66 8.17 -19.36
CA SER A 131 -4.29 8.64 -19.62
C SER A 131 -4.11 10.14 -19.39
N MET A 132 -5.17 10.93 -19.60
CA MET A 132 -5.17 12.37 -19.31
C MET A 132 -4.96 12.66 -17.81
N LEU A 133 -5.35 11.74 -16.92
CA LEU A 133 -5.11 11.87 -15.47
C LEU A 133 -3.63 11.63 -15.08
N GLY A 134 -2.75 11.46 -16.07
CA GLY A 134 -1.32 11.32 -15.89
C GLY A 134 -0.88 9.90 -15.52
N LEU A 135 0.42 9.66 -15.62
CA LEU A 135 1.02 8.39 -15.18
C LEU A 135 0.72 8.18 -13.69
N GLN A 136 0.21 7.00 -13.35
CA GLN A 136 -0.16 6.64 -11.97
C GLN A 136 -1.14 7.63 -11.32
N TYR A 137 -2.03 8.23 -12.13
CA TYR A 137 -3.04 9.18 -11.68
C TYR A 137 -2.44 10.43 -10.99
N CYS A 138 -1.24 10.84 -11.39
CA CYS A 138 -0.56 11.97 -10.76
C CYS A 138 -1.27 13.32 -10.96
N LEU A 139 -2.15 13.46 -11.96
CA LEU A 139 -2.96 14.67 -12.20
C LEU A 139 -4.42 14.49 -11.75
N ASP A 140 -4.71 13.42 -11.02
CA ASP A 140 -6.08 13.08 -10.64
C ASP A 140 -6.53 13.82 -9.38
N PHE A 141 -7.05 15.02 -9.59
CA PHE A 141 -7.69 15.85 -8.57
C PHE A 141 -9.17 16.06 -8.87
N GLN A 142 -9.83 15.13 -9.58
CA GLN A 142 -11.18 15.32 -10.08
C GLN A 142 -12.21 15.57 -8.95
N GLU A 143 -12.04 14.93 -7.78
CA GLU A 143 -12.84 15.13 -6.58
C GLU A 143 -12.64 16.50 -5.92
N SER A 144 -11.59 17.23 -6.32
CA SER A 144 -11.33 18.61 -5.88
C SER A 144 -11.96 19.65 -6.82
N THR A 145 -12.64 19.20 -7.88
CA THR A 145 -13.31 20.07 -8.85
C THR A 145 -14.82 20.13 -8.61
N ILE A 146 -15.50 21.06 -9.29
CA ILE A 146 -16.97 21.12 -9.31
C ILE A 146 -17.59 20.29 -10.45
N TRP A 147 -16.79 19.53 -11.20
CA TRP A 147 -17.32 18.67 -12.25
C TRP A 147 -18.17 17.55 -11.62
N PRO A 148 -19.34 17.20 -12.21
CA PRO A 148 -20.23 16.20 -11.63
C PRO A 148 -19.70 14.76 -11.75
N LEU A 149 -18.78 14.53 -12.69
CA LEU A 149 -18.09 13.26 -12.87
C LEU A 149 -16.87 13.17 -11.94
N ARG A 150 -16.57 11.96 -11.48
CA ARG A 150 -15.38 11.59 -10.71
C ARG A 150 -14.50 10.67 -11.53
N ALA A 151 -13.21 10.59 -11.19
CA ALA A 151 -12.29 9.66 -11.86
C ALA A 151 -12.75 8.21 -11.76
N ASN A 152 -13.40 7.85 -10.65
CA ASN A 152 -13.99 6.52 -10.49
C ASN A 152 -15.11 6.21 -11.50
N ASP A 153 -15.81 7.21 -12.04
CA ASP A 153 -16.82 6.96 -13.07
C ASP A 153 -16.16 6.46 -14.36
N VAL A 154 -15.00 7.01 -14.70
CA VAL A 154 -14.18 6.53 -15.84
C VAL A 154 -13.70 5.10 -15.57
N LEU A 155 -13.10 4.86 -14.40
CA LEU A 155 -12.57 3.54 -14.03
C LEU A 155 -13.64 2.46 -13.92
N PHE A 156 -14.83 2.80 -13.45
CA PHE A 156 -15.96 1.87 -13.32
C PHE A 156 -16.50 1.42 -14.67
N ASN A 157 -16.33 2.22 -15.73
CA ASN A 157 -16.75 1.84 -17.08
C ASN A 157 -15.60 1.29 -17.94
N LEU A 158 -14.36 1.38 -17.46
CA LEU A 158 -13.20 0.80 -18.10
C LEU A 158 -13.30 -0.74 -18.07
N ASN A 159 -13.08 -1.39 -19.20
CA ASN A 159 -13.18 -2.85 -19.40
C ASN A 159 -14.60 -3.43 -19.24
N ARG A 160 -15.66 -2.60 -19.27
CA ARG A 160 -17.03 -3.12 -19.32
C ARG A 160 -17.32 -3.81 -20.65
N SER A 161 -18.14 -4.85 -20.57
CA SER A 161 -18.62 -5.60 -21.74
C SER A 161 -19.48 -4.72 -22.66
N ALA A 162 -19.42 -4.97 -23.96
CA ALA A 162 -20.14 -4.22 -25.00
C ALA A 162 -21.67 -4.11 -24.81
N GLY A 163 -22.29 -5.00 -24.01
CA GLY A 163 -23.73 -4.99 -23.74
C GLY A 163 -24.14 -4.41 -22.39
N GLU A 164 -23.19 -3.98 -21.54
CA GLU A 164 -23.52 -3.46 -20.22
C GLU A 164 -23.69 -1.93 -20.23
N PRO A 165 -24.83 -1.39 -19.77
CA PRO A 165 -25.06 0.04 -19.80
C PRO A 165 -24.02 0.78 -18.97
N PHE A 166 -23.58 1.93 -19.48
CA PHE A 166 -22.76 2.87 -18.73
C PHE A 166 -23.46 3.30 -17.44
N ARG A 167 -22.71 3.39 -16.35
CA ARG A 167 -23.22 3.78 -15.03
C ARG A 167 -22.21 4.65 -14.32
N LEU A 168 -22.68 5.59 -13.50
CA LEU A 168 -21.77 6.29 -12.59
C LEU A 168 -21.34 5.32 -11.47
N ALA A 169 -20.11 5.46 -11.00
CA ALA A 169 -19.61 4.68 -9.89
C ALA A 169 -20.47 4.97 -8.65
N PRO A 170 -20.90 3.94 -7.90
CA PRO A 170 -21.71 4.12 -6.70
C PRO A 170 -21.07 5.13 -5.76
N ARG A 171 -21.78 6.23 -5.48
CA ARG A 171 -21.32 7.28 -4.54
C ARG A 171 -21.44 6.82 -3.09
N THR A 172 -22.47 6.01 -2.84
CA THR A 172 -22.81 5.41 -1.56
C THR A 172 -23.17 3.96 -1.81
N GLY A 173 -22.73 3.08 -0.94
CA GLY A 173 -23.11 1.67 -0.96
C GLY A 173 -22.52 0.99 0.26
N PRO A 174 -23.04 -0.18 0.66
CA PRO A 174 -22.36 -0.98 1.65
C PRO A 174 -20.95 -1.23 1.10
N GLU A 175 -19.94 -0.73 1.82
CA GLU A 175 -18.59 -1.18 1.54
C GLU A 175 -18.57 -2.69 1.75
N PRO A 176 -17.86 -3.44 0.88
CA PRO A 176 -17.55 -4.82 1.17
C PRO A 176 -17.08 -4.92 2.63
N LEU A 177 -17.45 -6.01 3.32
CA LEU A 177 -16.97 -6.28 4.67
C LEU A 177 -15.79 -7.23 4.62
N ALA A 178 -14.68 -6.78 5.20
CA ALA A 178 -13.48 -7.58 5.24
C ALA A 178 -13.77 -8.82 6.08
N ARG A 179 -13.22 -9.95 5.66
CA ARG A 179 -13.22 -11.13 6.53
C ARG A 179 -12.46 -10.80 7.82
N SER A 180 -12.92 -11.38 8.93
CA SER A 180 -12.21 -11.26 10.20
C SER A 180 -10.79 -11.80 10.07
N THR A 181 -9.81 -11.09 10.63
CA THR A 181 -8.42 -11.57 10.67
C THR A 181 -8.33 -12.93 11.36
N PRO A 182 -7.42 -13.83 10.95
CA PRO A 182 -7.29 -15.15 11.55
C PRO A 182 -7.01 -15.10 13.07
N PRO A 183 -7.39 -16.14 13.84
CA PRO A 183 -6.99 -16.30 15.23
C PRO A 183 -5.46 -16.21 15.40
N GLY A 184 -5.01 -15.71 16.56
CA GLY A 184 -3.59 -15.48 16.81
C GLY A 184 -3.03 -14.21 16.15
N SER A 185 -3.81 -13.51 15.33
CA SER A 185 -3.44 -12.19 14.81
C SER A 185 -3.41 -11.15 15.94
N SER A 186 -2.53 -10.17 15.82
CA SER A 186 -2.49 -8.98 16.69
C SER A 186 -3.73 -8.08 16.59
N LEU A 187 -4.43 -8.14 15.46
CA LEU A 187 -5.66 -7.41 15.18
C LEU A 187 -6.93 -8.20 15.59
N TYR A 188 -6.77 -9.46 16.00
CA TYR A 188 -7.85 -10.28 16.51
C TYR A 188 -7.94 -10.13 18.05
N PRO A 189 -9.13 -10.06 18.66
CA PRO A 189 -9.25 -10.05 20.12
C PRO A 189 -8.91 -11.42 20.71
N TRP A 190 -7.78 -11.51 21.43
CA TRP A 190 -7.38 -12.74 22.10
C TRP A 190 -8.26 -13.01 23.33
N PRO A 191 -8.61 -14.27 23.62
CA PRO A 191 -9.19 -14.64 24.91
C PRO A 191 -8.26 -14.18 26.06
N PRO A 192 -8.77 -13.51 27.11
CA PRO A 192 -7.92 -12.95 28.18
C PRO A 192 -6.99 -13.99 28.83
N THR A 193 -7.46 -15.23 29.00
CA THR A 193 -6.69 -16.34 29.57
C THR A 193 -5.54 -16.77 28.66
N GLU A 194 -5.77 -16.83 27.34
CA GLU A 194 -4.75 -17.15 26.36
C GLU A 194 -3.71 -16.04 26.26
N LEU A 195 -4.17 -14.78 26.23
CA LEU A 195 -3.29 -13.61 26.21
C LEU A 195 -2.41 -13.57 27.46
N ALA A 196 -2.99 -13.69 28.66
CA ALA A 196 -2.25 -13.71 29.91
C ALA A 196 -1.23 -14.87 29.97
N ARG A 197 -1.62 -16.06 29.49
CA ARG A 197 -0.71 -17.21 29.39
C ARG A 197 0.47 -16.87 28.47
N SER A 198 0.22 -16.36 27.27
CA SER A 198 1.29 -16.02 26.33
C SER A 198 2.17 -14.88 26.79
N LEU A 199 1.61 -13.89 27.48
CA LEU A 199 2.38 -12.84 28.13
C LEU A 199 3.16 -13.36 29.34
N SER A 200 2.74 -14.41 30.04
CA SER A 200 3.55 -14.99 31.12
C SER A 200 4.76 -15.80 30.62
N LEU A 201 4.83 -16.10 29.31
CA LEU A 201 5.91 -16.85 28.72
C LEU A 201 7.08 -15.92 28.41
N ALA A 202 8.26 -16.24 28.94
CA ALA A 202 9.50 -15.68 28.46
C ALA A 202 10.45 -16.82 28.09
N VAL A 203 11.19 -16.67 26.98
CA VAL A 203 12.25 -17.62 26.65
C VAL A 203 13.54 -17.18 27.31
N ARG A 204 14.15 -18.06 28.09
CA ARG A 204 15.50 -17.86 28.66
C ARG A 204 16.42 -18.93 28.11
N CYS A 205 17.57 -18.51 27.60
CA CYS A 205 18.62 -19.37 27.07
C CYS A 205 19.86 -19.30 27.96
N GLN A 206 20.61 -20.40 28.05
CA GLN A 206 21.87 -20.46 28.79
C GLN A 206 22.99 -19.62 28.16
N ARG A 207 22.85 -19.28 26.88
CA ARG A 207 23.79 -18.49 26.10
C ARG A 207 23.08 -17.38 25.34
N GLU A 208 23.86 -16.50 24.74
CA GLU A 208 23.37 -15.49 23.80
C GLU A 208 22.62 -16.14 22.63
N VAL A 209 21.54 -15.49 22.20
CA VAL A 209 20.77 -15.89 21.02
C VAL A 209 21.25 -15.07 19.83
N ASN A 210 21.54 -15.75 18.72
CA ASN A 210 22.14 -15.15 17.53
C ASN A 210 21.15 -15.18 16.38
N LEU A 211 20.81 -14.01 15.85
CA LEU A 211 19.88 -13.84 14.75
C LEU A 211 20.65 -13.59 13.45
N VAL A 212 20.15 -14.16 12.35
CA VAL A 212 20.51 -13.76 10.98
C VAL A 212 19.25 -13.24 10.29
N PRO A 213 19.06 -11.92 10.24
CA PRO A 213 17.98 -11.34 9.47
C PRO A 213 18.25 -11.33 7.97
N VAL A 214 17.22 -11.61 7.18
CA VAL A 214 17.24 -11.63 5.72
C VAL A 214 16.02 -10.89 5.20
N GLY A 215 16.23 -9.88 4.36
CA GLY A 215 15.14 -9.06 3.86
C GLY A 215 15.57 -8.16 2.72
N THR A 216 14.60 -7.49 2.11
CA THR A 216 14.88 -6.44 1.09
C THR A 216 14.38 -5.07 1.53
N HIS A 217 13.57 -5.01 2.60
CA HIS A 217 13.00 -3.78 3.14
C HIS A 217 13.45 -3.58 4.59
N PRO A 218 14.31 -2.58 4.89
CA PRO A 218 14.95 -2.45 6.20
C PRO A 218 13.96 -2.33 7.35
N THR A 219 12.92 -1.52 7.20
CA THR A 219 11.99 -1.28 8.30
C THR A 219 11.09 -2.48 8.60
N LEU A 220 10.85 -3.34 7.60
CA LEU A 220 10.14 -4.60 7.79
C LEU A 220 11.02 -5.62 8.55
N THR A 221 12.30 -5.71 8.17
CA THR A 221 13.27 -6.58 8.83
C THR A 221 13.58 -6.11 10.25
N LEU A 222 13.72 -4.80 10.46
CA LEU A 222 13.91 -4.19 11.78
C LEU A 222 12.74 -4.45 12.71
N GLU A 223 11.52 -4.43 12.20
CA GLU A 223 10.34 -4.74 13.00
C GLU A 223 10.47 -6.12 13.64
N ALA A 224 10.67 -7.16 12.83
CA ALA A 224 10.80 -8.53 13.33
C ALA A 224 11.99 -8.69 14.30
N VAL A 225 13.14 -8.11 13.97
CA VAL A 225 14.35 -8.19 14.81
C VAL A 225 14.15 -7.48 16.15
N SER A 226 13.63 -6.25 16.14
CA SER A 226 13.42 -5.47 17.37
C SER A 226 12.37 -6.13 18.26
N MET A 227 11.27 -6.63 17.68
CA MET A 227 10.24 -7.31 18.45
C MET A 227 10.73 -8.62 19.08
N LEU A 228 11.51 -9.42 18.36
CA LEU A 228 12.15 -10.60 18.93
C LEU A 228 13.11 -10.22 20.04
N ARG A 229 14.08 -9.33 19.77
CA ARG A 229 15.13 -8.96 20.72
C ARG A 229 14.57 -8.35 22.00
N ASP A 230 13.63 -7.42 21.86
CA ASP A 230 13.23 -6.55 22.97
C ASP A 230 12.04 -7.14 23.76
N PHE A 231 11.22 -8.02 23.16
CA PHE A 231 9.94 -8.44 23.77
C PHE A 231 9.67 -9.94 23.81
N ALA A 232 10.39 -10.77 23.05
CA ALA A 232 10.14 -12.22 23.01
C ALA A 232 10.90 -13.03 24.08
N PHE A 233 12.00 -12.49 24.60
CA PHE A 233 12.88 -13.16 25.55
C PHE A 233 12.73 -12.62 26.98
N ALA A 234 13.22 -13.39 27.96
CA ALA A 234 13.27 -12.95 29.34
C ALA A 234 14.19 -11.73 29.50
N SER A 235 13.84 -10.84 30.43
CA SER A 235 14.67 -9.68 30.76
C SER A 235 16.13 -10.09 31.04
N GLY A 236 17.06 -9.38 30.42
CA GLY A 236 18.51 -9.65 30.49
C GLY A 236 19.04 -10.70 29.49
N GLN A 237 18.18 -11.37 28.71
CA GLN A 237 18.64 -12.25 27.63
C GLN A 237 19.36 -11.43 26.56
N VAL A 238 20.63 -11.76 26.31
CA VAL A 238 21.40 -11.15 25.22
C VAL A 238 20.97 -11.77 23.90
N VAL A 239 20.53 -10.94 22.96
CA VAL A 239 20.15 -11.32 21.60
C VAL A 239 20.94 -10.46 20.62
N ASN A 240 21.78 -11.11 19.81
CA ASN A 240 22.74 -10.48 18.91
C ASN A 240 22.31 -10.68 17.45
N VAL A 241 22.39 -9.64 16.64
CA VAL A 241 22.31 -9.75 15.18
C VAL A 241 23.71 -10.03 14.66
N ARG A 242 23.93 -11.21 14.06
CA ARG A 242 25.27 -11.62 13.59
C ARG A 242 25.60 -11.08 12.21
N ARG A 243 24.64 -11.15 11.30
CA ARG A 243 24.80 -10.73 9.91
C ARG A 243 23.41 -10.44 9.35
N THR A 244 23.28 -9.31 8.66
CA THR A 244 22.07 -8.96 7.92
C THR A 244 22.33 -9.20 6.44
N LEU A 245 21.38 -9.84 5.76
CA LEU A 245 21.49 -10.19 4.35
C LEU A 245 20.35 -9.56 3.52
N GLY A 246 20.65 -9.15 2.29
CA GLY A 246 19.73 -8.58 1.31
C GLY A 246 19.48 -7.07 1.42
N ILE A 247 20.05 -6.38 2.43
CA ILE A 247 19.76 -4.96 2.74
C ILE A 247 21.06 -4.16 2.76
N THR A 248 21.58 -3.81 1.58
CA THR A 248 22.89 -3.13 1.48
C THR A 248 22.80 -1.60 1.50
N TYR A 249 21.70 -1.00 1.04
CA TYR A 249 21.66 0.43 0.72
C TYR A 249 21.18 1.35 1.86
N LYS A 250 20.77 0.82 3.03
CA LYS A 250 20.16 1.61 4.12
C LYS A 250 20.83 1.48 5.49
N CYS A 251 21.99 0.83 5.54
CA CYS A 251 22.75 0.72 6.79
C CYS A 251 23.24 2.05 7.35
N ALA A 252 23.48 3.04 6.50
CA ALA A 252 23.79 4.40 6.94
C ALA A 252 22.65 5.04 7.76
N VAL A 253 21.40 4.63 7.51
CA VAL A 253 20.21 5.16 8.20
C VAL A 253 19.87 4.32 9.44
N PHE A 254 20.20 3.03 9.41
CA PHE A 254 19.90 2.08 10.49
C PHE A 254 21.15 1.31 10.91
N PRO A 255 22.11 1.95 11.61
CA PRO A 255 23.36 1.30 12.02
C PRO A 255 23.11 0.06 12.88
N ASP A 256 22.05 0.08 13.71
CA ASP A 256 21.64 -1.05 14.56
C ASP A 256 21.25 -2.32 13.76
N MET A 257 20.95 -2.21 12.46
CA MET A 257 20.72 -3.38 11.59
C MET A 257 21.99 -4.03 11.14
N CYS A 258 23.08 -3.29 11.09
CA CYS A 258 24.21 -3.64 10.28
C CYS A 258 25.30 -4.08 11.24
N ALA A 259 25.26 -5.38 11.54
CA ALA A 259 26.29 -6.05 12.29
C ALA A 259 27.68 -5.76 11.68
N GLU A 260 28.72 -5.89 12.51
CA GLU A 260 30.13 -5.70 12.12
C GLU A 260 30.40 -6.31 10.73
N GLY A 261 30.82 -5.49 9.76
CA GLY A 261 31.20 -5.97 8.44
C GLY A 261 30.88 -5.07 7.24
N ILE A 262 30.13 -3.98 7.38
CA ILE A 262 29.88 -3.10 6.21
C ILE A 262 31.10 -2.31 5.79
N ASP A 263 32.00 -2.04 6.73
CA ASP A 263 33.31 -1.47 6.42
C ASP A 263 34.26 -2.47 5.74
N SER A 264 33.87 -3.75 5.58
CA SER A 264 34.75 -4.76 4.96
C SER A 264 34.80 -4.67 3.42
N GLY A 265 33.93 -3.87 2.80
CA GLY A 265 33.82 -3.81 1.33
C GLY A 265 33.37 -5.11 0.66
N VAL A 266 33.01 -6.14 1.45
CA VAL A 266 32.51 -7.41 0.93
C VAL A 266 31.05 -7.24 0.52
N GLU A 267 30.78 -7.52 -0.76
CA GLU A 267 29.43 -7.49 -1.30
C GLU A 267 28.55 -8.54 -0.60
N ASP A 268 27.34 -8.15 -0.21
CA ASP A 268 26.36 -9.06 0.38
C ASP A 268 25.86 -10.04 -0.71
N PRO A 269 26.13 -11.34 -0.58
CA PRO A 269 25.82 -12.30 -1.64
C PRO A 269 24.33 -12.44 -1.91
N VAL A 270 23.48 -12.21 -0.90
CA VAL A 270 22.02 -12.25 -1.07
C VAL A 270 21.53 -10.98 -1.74
N ALA A 271 22.09 -9.82 -1.41
CA ALA A 271 21.77 -8.58 -2.09
C ALA A 271 22.23 -8.59 -3.56
N ALA A 272 23.42 -9.14 -3.85
CA ALA A 272 23.92 -9.34 -5.20
C ALA A 272 22.99 -10.27 -6.01
N LEU A 273 22.53 -11.36 -5.39
CA LEU A 273 21.60 -12.31 -5.98
C LEU A 273 20.24 -11.66 -6.32
N ILE A 274 19.62 -10.95 -5.36
CA ILE A 274 18.27 -10.35 -5.53
C ILE A 274 18.31 -9.09 -6.43
N GLY A 275 19.45 -8.43 -6.48
CA GLY A 275 19.63 -7.12 -7.11
C GLY A 275 18.97 -5.98 -6.33
N ARG A 276 18.87 -4.81 -6.96
CA ARG A 276 18.21 -3.64 -6.34
C ARG A 276 16.74 -3.92 -6.06
N PHE A 277 16.20 -3.32 -5.00
CA PHE A 277 14.81 -3.50 -4.60
C PHE A 277 13.82 -3.17 -5.72
N GLU A 278 14.05 -2.07 -6.45
CA GLU A 278 13.17 -1.56 -7.50
C GLU A 278 13.46 -2.12 -8.90
N ALA A 279 14.62 -2.75 -9.09
CA ALA A 279 14.97 -3.33 -10.39
C ALA A 279 14.55 -4.80 -10.42
N PRO A 280 13.99 -5.32 -11.52
CA PRO A 280 13.88 -6.76 -11.66
C PRO A 280 15.27 -7.41 -11.55
N PRO A 281 15.37 -8.63 -11.02
CA PRO A 281 16.63 -9.35 -11.04
C PRO A 281 17.08 -9.56 -12.51
N PRO A 282 18.37 -9.72 -12.78
CA PRO A 282 18.86 -10.00 -14.14
C PRO A 282 18.20 -11.29 -14.67
N TYR A 283 17.21 -11.11 -15.56
CA TYR A 283 16.18 -12.12 -15.85
C TYR A 283 16.75 -13.47 -16.31
N GLU A 284 17.84 -13.45 -17.07
CA GLU A 284 18.48 -14.66 -17.61
C GLU A 284 19.21 -15.49 -16.54
N SER A 285 19.41 -14.95 -15.34
CA SER A 285 20.24 -15.58 -14.30
C SER A 285 19.55 -15.88 -12.99
N TYR A 286 18.31 -15.44 -12.80
CA TYR A 286 17.57 -15.61 -11.56
C TYR A 286 16.64 -16.84 -11.58
N THR A 287 17.17 -17.99 -11.99
CA THR A 287 16.44 -19.26 -12.04
C THR A 287 16.37 -19.93 -10.67
N PHE A 288 15.40 -20.83 -10.46
CA PHE A 288 15.23 -21.50 -9.17
C PHE A 288 16.50 -22.27 -8.76
N ALA A 289 17.10 -23.00 -9.70
CA ALA A 289 18.32 -23.76 -9.48
C ALA A 289 19.51 -22.87 -9.07
N ARG A 290 19.70 -21.72 -9.73
CA ARG A 290 20.79 -20.78 -9.39
C ARG A 290 20.58 -20.13 -8.04
N ILE A 291 19.34 -19.77 -7.69
CA ILE A 291 19.02 -19.24 -6.36
C ILE A 291 19.32 -20.30 -5.29
N ALA A 292 18.92 -21.56 -5.52
CA ALA A 292 19.20 -22.65 -4.60
C ALA A 292 20.70 -22.88 -4.41
N GLU A 293 21.47 -22.99 -5.50
CA GLU A 293 22.93 -23.16 -5.45
C GLU A 293 23.63 -22.01 -4.70
N ALA A 294 23.28 -20.76 -5.01
CA ALA A 294 23.83 -19.59 -4.33
C ALA A 294 23.53 -19.59 -2.84
N LEU A 295 22.29 -19.93 -2.44
CA LEU A 295 21.89 -19.96 -1.03
C LEU A 295 22.43 -21.16 -0.27
N GLU A 296 22.78 -22.25 -0.95
CA GLU A 296 23.55 -23.33 -0.33
C GLU A 296 24.96 -22.88 0.05
N VAL A 297 25.63 -22.08 -0.81
CA VAL A 297 26.93 -21.49 -0.48
C VAL A 297 26.81 -20.55 0.71
N VAL A 298 25.86 -19.61 0.67
CA VAL A 298 25.59 -18.69 1.79
C VAL A 298 25.24 -19.44 3.07
N GLY A 299 24.42 -20.49 2.98
CA GLY A 299 24.05 -21.33 4.11
C GLY A 299 25.27 -22.00 4.75
N ARG A 300 26.16 -22.58 3.95
CA ARG A 300 27.42 -23.18 4.44
C ARG A 300 28.31 -22.16 5.15
N GLU A 301 28.45 -20.95 4.61
CA GLU A 301 29.22 -19.87 5.23
C GLU A 301 28.63 -19.43 6.58
N LEU A 302 27.31 -19.28 6.66
CA LEU A 302 26.64 -18.92 7.91
C LEU A 302 26.81 -20.01 8.99
N LEU A 303 26.89 -21.28 8.58
CA LEU A 303 27.09 -22.41 9.48
C LEU A 303 28.56 -22.60 9.88
N SER A 304 29.53 -22.22 9.06
CA SER A 304 30.96 -22.39 9.36
C SER A 304 31.54 -21.37 10.35
N GLY A 305 30.88 -20.23 10.51
CA GLY A 305 31.26 -19.18 11.48
C GLY A 305 30.90 -19.51 12.93
N LYS A 306 30.61 -18.48 13.73
CA LYS A 306 30.13 -18.62 15.13
C LYS A 306 28.73 -19.27 15.24
N GLY A 307 28.16 -19.69 14.12
CA GLY A 307 26.79 -20.20 14.01
C GLY A 307 25.74 -19.14 14.30
N PHE A 308 24.48 -19.50 14.08
CA PHE A 308 23.32 -18.71 14.48
C PHE A 308 22.19 -19.62 14.96
N ASP A 309 21.21 -19.02 15.62
CA ASP A 309 20.12 -19.70 16.32
C ASP A 309 18.79 -19.57 15.60
N ILE A 310 18.50 -18.39 15.04
CA ILE A 310 17.25 -18.10 14.35
C ILE A 310 17.52 -17.37 13.04
N LEU A 311 16.93 -17.86 11.95
CA LEU A 311 16.79 -17.14 10.70
C LEU A 311 15.54 -16.25 10.78
N VAL A 312 15.70 -14.93 10.64
CA VAL A 312 14.58 -13.98 10.62
C VAL A 312 14.40 -13.51 9.18
N CYS A 313 13.42 -14.05 8.45
CA CYS A 313 13.27 -13.74 7.04
C CYS A 313 11.98 -12.97 6.74
N THR A 314 12.08 -11.90 5.96
CA THR A 314 10.93 -11.06 5.60
C THR A 314 10.61 -11.03 4.11
N SER A 315 11.61 -11.17 3.24
CA SER A 315 11.48 -11.22 1.77
C SER A 315 12.84 -11.45 1.08
N PRO A 316 12.86 -11.93 -0.18
CA PRO A 316 11.81 -12.63 -0.91
C PRO A 316 11.52 -14.02 -0.34
N PHE A 317 10.30 -14.53 -0.51
CA PHE A 317 9.91 -15.83 0.07
C PHE A 317 10.80 -16.99 -0.41
N VAL A 318 11.14 -17.04 -1.71
CA VAL A 318 12.01 -18.10 -2.26
C VAL A 318 13.39 -18.13 -1.57
N VAL A 319 13.95 -16.95 -1.28
CA VAL A 319 15.24 -16.83 -0.58
C VAL A 319 15.10 -17.31 0.86
N CYS A 320 14.02 -16.91 1.54
CA CYS A 320 13.73 -17.36 2.90
C CYS A 320 13.69 -18.88 3.01
N ALA A 321 12.89 -19.52 2.15
CA ALA A 321 12.65 -20.96 2.23
C ALA A 321 13.89 -21.77 1.84
N LEU A 322 14.62 -21.36 0.80
CA LEU A 322 15.83 -22.06 0.36
C LEU A 322 16.97 -21.89 1.36
N LEU A 323 17.12 -20.72 1.98
CA LEU A 323 18.13 -20.51 3.02
C LEU A 323 17.77 -21.26 4.32
N GLN A 324 16.49 -21.36 4.67
CA GLN A 324 16.02 -22.22 5.76
C GLN A 324 16.39 -23.67 5.48
N ARG A 325 16.13 -24.17 4.26
CA ARG A 325 16.49 -25.53 3.84
C ARG A 325 18.01 -25.76 3.88
N ALA A 326 18.80 -24.80 3.40
CA ALA A 326 20.25 -24.89 3.35
C ALA A 326 20.91 -24.88 4.75
N THR A 327 20.30 -24.19 5.71
CA THR A 327 20.85 -24.04 7.06
C THR A 327 20.24 -25.01 8.08
N ASP A 328 19.05 -25.54 7.79
CA ASP A 328 18.19 -26.34 8.68
C ASP A 328 17.97 -25.71 10.07
N LYS A 329 18.08 -24.38 10.16
CA LYS A 329 17.88 -23.61 11.39
C LYS A 329 16.40 -23.25 11.59
N PRO A 330 15.98 -23.01 12.85
CA PRO A 330 14.68 -22.42 13.14
C PRO A 330 14.49 -21.12 12.38
N MET A 331 13.29 -20.91 11.84
CA MET A 331 12.99 -19.72 11.04
C MET A 331 11.71 -19.03 11.47
N LEU A 332 11.82 -17.73 11.67
CA LEU A 332 10.70 -16.82 11.67
C LEU A 332 10.54 -16.23 10.26
N GLY A 333 9.46 -16.56 9.57
CA GLY A 333 9.03 -15.88 8.34
C GLY A 333 8.03 -14.77 8.67
N TYR A 334 8.47 -13.52 8.72
CA TYR A 334 7.62 -12.34 8.92
C TYR A 334 7.41 -11.63 7.58
N LEU A 335 6.47 -12.15 6.79
CA LEU A 335 6.30 -11.79 5.39
C LEU A 335 5.61 -10.42 5.29
N GLY A 336 6.21 -9.51 4.52
CA GLY A 336 5.60 -8.22 4.19
C GLY A 336 5.44 -7.96 2.71
N LEU A 337 5.76 -8.95 1.87
CA LEU A 337 5.60 -8.92 0.41
C LEU A 337 4.99 -10.25 -0.07
N PRO A 338 4.28 -10.27 -1.22
CA PRO A 338 3.69 -11.49 -1.79
C PRO A 338 4.73 -12.61 -1.99
N LEU A 339 4.29 -13.88 -1.99
CA LEU A 339 5.19 -15.03 -2.20
C LEU A 339 5.96 -14.95 -3.52
N LEU A 340 5.32 -14.36 -4.52
CA LEU A 340 5.85 -14.21 -5.87
C LEU A 340 6.65 -12.91 -6.08
N TRP A 341 6.80 -12.09 -5.04
CA TRP A 341 7.75 -10.98 -5.11
C TRP A 341 9.16 -11.51 -5.32
N LYS A 342 9.85 -11.02 -6.35
CA LYS A 342 11.17 -11.53 -6.78
C LYS A 342 11.18 -13.06 -6.89
N ARG A 343 10.13 -13.62 -7.49
CA ARG A 343 10.05 -15.03 -7.90
C ARG A 343 11.20 -15.40 -8.88
N PRO A 344 11.59 -16.69 -8.98
CA PRO A 344 12.50 -17.15 -10.01
C PRO A 344 12.01 -16.79 -11.42
N THR A 345 12.87 -16.73 -12.42
CA THR A 345 12.43 -16.35 -13.77
C THR A 345 11.88 -17.52 -14.57
N ASP A 346 12.34 -18.73 -14.25
CA ASP A 346 11.96 -19.97 -14.92
C ASP A 346 10.74 -20.66 -14.32
N HIS A 347 10.22 -20.27 -13.15
CA HIS A 347 9.14 -21.07 -12.51
C HIS A 347 7.79 -21.05 -13.23
N PHE A 348 7.53 -20.15 -14.19
CA PHE A 348 6.35 -20.34 -15.06
C PHE A 348 6.69 -21.23 -16.26
N ASP A 349 7.85 -21.07 -16.87
CA ASP A 349 8.18 -21.80 -18.10
C ASP A 349 8.73 -23.22 -17.83
N ASN A 350 9.16 -23.49 -16.60
CA ASN A 350 9.72 -24.76 -16.16
C ASN A 350 8.85 -25.41 -15.08
N ALA A 351 8.15 -26.49 -15.44
CA ALA A 351 7.25 -27.23 -14.55
C ALA A 351 7.96 -27.78 -13.29
N THR A 352 9.24 -28.15 -13.38
CA THR A 352 10.04 -28.60 -12.23
C THR A 352 10.28 -27.44 -11.27
N ALA A 353 10.78 -26.30 -11.76
CA ALA A 353 11.00 -25.11 -10.94
C ALA A 353 9.69 -24.62 -10.29
N ARG A 354 8.58 -24.68 -11.04
CA ARG A 354 7.22 -24.38 -10.55
C ARG A 354 6.85 -25.26 -9.36
N LYS A 355 6.95 -26.58 -9.54
CA LYS A 355 6.61 -27.58 -8.52
C LYS A 355 7.48 -27.41 -7.28
N GLU A 356 8.79 -27.21 -7.47
CA GLU A 356 9.73 -27.01 -6.36
C GLU A 356 9.44 -25.73 -5.59
N PHE A 357 9.17 -24.62 -6.28
CA PHE A 357 8.79 -23.36 -5.64
C PHE A 357 7.54 -23.50 -4.78
N TRP A 358 6.45 -24.08 -5.32
CA TRP A 358 5.21 -24.24 -4.56
C TRP A 358 5.31 -25.29 -3.44
N ALA A 359 6.23 -26.25 -3.53
CA ALA A 359 6.51 -27.19 -2.45
C ALA A 359 7.20 -26.54 -1.23
N LEU A 360 7.80 -25.35 -1.39
CA LEU A 360 8.49 -24.65 -0.29
C LEU A 360 7.54 -24.31 0.87
N LEU A 361 6.35 -23.75 0.59
CA LEU A 361 5.44 -23.29 1.64
C LEU A 361 4.84 -24.43 2.46
N PRO A 362 4.26 -25.50 1.86
CA PRO A 362 3.84 -26.68 2.63
C PRO A 362 5.00 -27.29 3.42
N GLY A 363 6.20 -27.35 2.84
CA GLY A 363 7.40 -27.84 3.51
C GLY A 363 7.75 -27.03 4.76
N LEU A 364 7.66 -25.71 4.70
CA LEU A 364 7.87 -24.83 5.85
C LEU A 364 6.73 -24.94 6.89
N LEU A 365 5.47 -25.00 6.46
CA LEU A 365 4.32 -25.12 7.36
C LEU A 365 4.32 -26.44 8.15
N ALA A 366 4.87 -27.51 7.57
CA ALA A 366 5.00 -28.81 8.23
C ALA A 366 6.08 -28.82 9.33
N ARG A 367 6.91 -27.79 9.43
CA ARG A 367 8.02 -27.74 10.38
C ARG A 367 7.63 -27.08 11.70
N PRO A 368 7.84 -27.76 12.84
CA PRO A 368 7.49 -27.21 14.15
C PRO A 368 8.48 -26.14 14.65
N ASP A 369 9.65 -26.00 14.02
CA ASP A 369 10.65 -24.96 14.27
C ASP A 369 10.57 -23.80 13.26
N VAL A 370 9.47 -23.70 12.52
CA VAL A 370 9.19 -22.58 11.61
C VAL A 370 7.90 -21.88 12.06
N VAL A 371 7.97 -20.55 12.16
CA VAL A 371 6.82 -19.70 12.48
C VAL A 371 6.63 -18.72 11.33
N LEU A 372 5.46 -18.75 10.70
CA LEU A 372 5.12 -17.83 9.61
C LEU A 372 4.02 -16.86 10.06
N ALA A 373 4.18 -15.59 9.72
CA ALA A 373 3.20 -14.54 9.94
C ALA A 373 3.29 -13.50 8.82
N THR A 374 2.25 -12.70 8.65
CA THR A 374 2.25 -11.55 7.73
C THR A 374 2.21 -10.24 8.50
N ASN A 375 2.66 -9.16 7.88
CA ASN A 375 2.56 -7.83 8.48
C ASN A 375 1.20 -7.14 8.26
N ASN A 376 0.38 -7.63 7.31
CA ASN A 376 -0.88 -6.99 6.94
C ASN A 376 -1.96 -7.98 6.45
N PRO A 377 -3.25 -7.63 6.57
CA PRO A 377 -4.36 -8.52 6.20
C PRO A 377 -4.47 -8.84 4.71
N VAL A 378 -4.17 -7.89 3.82
CA VAL A 378 -4.19 -8.14 2.36
C VAL A 378 -3.24 -9.29 2.02
N LEU A 379 -2.04 -9.26 2.58
CA LEU A 379 -1.02 -10.28 2.33
C LEU A 379 -1.42 -11.67 2.89
N THR A 380 -2.09 -11.72 4.04
CA THR A 380 -2.63 -13.00 4.56
C THR A 380 -3.62 -13.61 3.57
N GLU A 381 -4.54 -12.80 3.03
CA GLU A 381 -5.51 -13.32 2.06
C GLU A 381 -4.86 -13.63 0.70
N GLN A 382 -3.83 -12.89 0.28
CA GLN A 382 -3.01 -13.22 -0.89
C GLN A 382 -2.37 -14.60 -0.75
N ILE A 383 -1.73 -14.86 0.39
CA ILE A 383 -1.08 -16.15 0.65
C ILE A 383 -2.11 -17.27 0.76
N ALA A 384 -3.21 -17.04 1.48
CA ALA A 384 -4.29 -18.03 1.61
C ALA A 384 -4.98 -18.32 0.27
N TYR A 385 -5.05 -17.35 -0.64
CA TYR A 385 -5.55 -17.57 -2.00
C TYR A 385 -4.61 -18.44 -2.81
N GLN A 386 -3.28 -18.24 -2.70
CA GLN A 386 -2.26 -19.02 -3.42
C GLN A 386 -2.00 -20.40 -2.80
N ALA A 387 -2.25 -20.55 -1.50
CA ALA A 387 -2.07 -21.78 -0.75
C ALA A 387 -3.14 -21.85 0.36
N PRO A 388 -4.31 -22.45 0.12
CA PRO A 388 -5.45 -22.45 1.05
C PRO A 388 -5.14 -22.95 2.46
N GLN A 389 -4.17 -23.84 2.60
CA GLN A 389 -3.69 -24.37 3.87
C GLN A 389 -2.87 -23.35 4.69
N ALA A 390 -2.42 -22.26 4.08
CA ALA A 390 -1.54 -21.25 4.66
C ALA A 390 -2.34 -20.06 5.22
N ILE A 391 -3.17 -20.29 6.24
CA ILE A 391 -3.86 -19.21 6.95
C ILE A 391 -2.90 -18.63 8.00
N LEU A 392 -2.15 -17.60 7.60
CA LEU A 392 -1.12 -17.00 8.44
C LEU A 392 -1.70 -15.89 9.35
N PRO A 393 -1.26 -15.80 10.62
CA PRO A 393 -1.67 -14.71 11.50
C PRO A 393 -1.11 -13.36 11.03
N VAL A 394 -1.90 -12.31 11.20
CA VAL A 394 -1.51 -10.92 10.92
C VAL A 394 -0.89 -10.30 12.17
N VAL A 395 0.40 -10.02 12.12
CA VAL A 395 1.16 -9.40 13.20
C VAL A 395 1.55 -8.00 12.75
N ARG A 396 0.86 -7.00 13.28
CA ARG A 396 1.04 -5.60 12.92
C ARG A 396 2.46 -5.13 13.24
N PRO A 397 3.08 -4.31 12.37
CA PRO A 397 4.27 -3.55 12.71
C PRO A 397 4.00 -2.43 13.74
N HIS A 398 4.85 -2.35 14.77
CA HIS A 398 4.88 -1.31 15.80
C HIS A 398 5.98 -0.27 15.61
N ALA A 399 6.84 -0.47 14.62
CA ALA A 399 7.92 0.43 14.22
C ALA A 399 8.76 0.92 15.41
N ARG A 400 9.07 0.04 16.36
CA ARG A 400 9.78 0.41 17.61
C ARG A 400 11.21 0.89 17.34
N PHE A 401 11.78 0.48 16.21
CA PHE A 401 13.07 0.98 15.72
C PHE A 401 13.08 2.50 15.48
N THR A 402 11.92 3.16 15.32
CA THR A 402 11.84 4.62 15.14
C THR A 402 12.27 5.38 16.39
N ARG A 403 12.07 4.80 17.59
CA ARG A 403 12.33 5.42 18.90
C ARG A 403 11.77 6.84 19.03
N ALA A 404 10.69 7.12 18.32
CA ALA A 404 10.03 8.41 18.28
C ALA A 404 8.57 8.25 18.72
N THR A 405 8.03 9.33 19.27
CA THR A 405 6.63 9.44 19.68
C THR A 405 6.21 10.86 19.36
N TYR A 406 4.96 11.04 18.98
CA TYR A 406 4.38 12.32 18.61
C TYR A 406 4.69 13.36 19.68
N ALA A 407 5.45 14.37 19.28
CA ALA A 407 5.94 15.45 20.12
C ALA A 407 5.90 16.73 19.29
N PRO A 408 4.69 17.23 18.96
CA PRO A 408 4.53 18.27 17.97
C PRO A 408 5.17 19.57 18.44
N THR A 409 6.25 19.97 17.81
CA THR A 409 6.90 21.28 18.02
C THR A 409 6.72 22.20 16.81
N ARG A 410 6.37 21.63 15.64
CA ARG A 410 6.06 22.35 14.40
C ARG A 410 4.54 22.45 14.21
N LEU A 411 3.87 23.22 15.08
CA LEU A 411 2.41 23.32 15.14
C LEU A 411 1.76 23.98 13.90
N ARG A 412 2.56 24.63 13.05
CA ARG A 412 2.12 25.23 11.79
C ARG A 412 2.55 24.42 10.56
N GLU A 413 3.15 23.25 10.74
CA GLU A 413 3.64 22.43 9.63
C GLU A 413 2.95 21.06 9.62
N ALA A 414 2.41 20.66 8.49
CA ALA A 414 1.99 19.29 8.22
C ALA A 414 2.96 18.64 7.22
N MET A 415 3.30 17.38 7.42
CA MET A 415 4.13 16.65 6.47
C MET A 415 3.27 16.04 5.38
N LEU A 416 3.59 16.28 4.11
CA LEU A 416 2.97 15.62 2.96
C LEU A 416 3.87 14.46 2.52
N VAL A 417 3.38 13.23 2.64
CA VAL A 417 4.15 12.01 2.34
C VAL A 417 3.54 11.31 1.13
N SER A 418 4.35 11.19 0.07
CA SER A 418 4.01 10.44 -1.15
C SER A 418 5.29 10.00 -1.87
N ARG A 419 5.33 8.76 -2.37
CA ARG A 419 6.51 8.20 -3.08
C ARG A 419 6.48 8.44 -4.57
N THR A 420 5.31 8.45 -5.20
CA THR A 420 5.21 8.58 -6.66
C THR A 420 5.71 9.98 -7.05
N LYS A 421 6.87 10.03 -7.73
CA LYS A 421 7.62 11.28 -7.96
C LYS A 421 6.73 12.37 -8.55
N PHE A 422 5.85 11.98 -9.46
CA PHE A 422 4.92 12.89 -10.11
C PHE A 422 3.82 13.37 -9.16
N LEU A 423 3.20 12.47 -8.39
CA LEU A 423 2.05 12.81 -7.54
C LEU A 423 2.41 13.81 -6.45
N TRP A 424 3.59 13.74 -5.84
CA TRP A 424 3.94 14.71 -4.80
C TRP A 424 4.23 16.10 -5.38
N VAL A 425 4.83 16.17 -6.58
CA VAL A 425 5.04 17.46 -7.28
C VAL A 425 3.69 18.07 -7.62
N THR A 426 2.83 17.33 -8.31
CA THR A 426 1.53 17.81 -8.77
C THR A 426 0.58 18.12 -7.62
N LEU A 427 0.57 17.31 -6.55
CA LEU A 427 -0.25 17.58 -5.37
C LEU A 427 0.24 18.81 -4.61
N GLY A 428 1.56 18.99 -4.48
CA GLY A 428 2.13 20.21 -3.91
C GLY A 428 1.74 21.45 -4.71
N CYS A 429 1.75 21.35 -6.05
CA CYS A 429 1.28 22.40 -6.94
C CYS A 429 -0.23 22.65 -6.82
N ALA A 430 -1.04 21.59 -6.82
CA ALA A 430 -2.49 21.68 -6.65
C ALA A 430 -2.87 22.33 -5.31
N LEU A 431 -2.22 21.95 -4.20
CA LEU A 431 -2.42 22.57 -2.89
C LEU A 431 -2.23 24.09 -2.95
N ARG A 432 -1.21 24.61 -3.64
CA ARG A 432 -0.98 26.05 -3.78
C ARG A 432 -2.16 26.78 -4.42
N HIS A 433 -2.84 26.18 -5.40
CA HIS A 433 -4.00 26.81 -6.04
C HIS A 433 -5.24 26.88 -5.13
N PHE A 434 -5.37 25.95 -4.17
CA PHE A 434 -6.49 25.94 -3.21
C PHE A 434 -6.19 26.68 -1.91
N MET A 435 -4.91 26.92 -1.60
CA MET A 435 -4.49 27.66 -0.40
C MET A 435 -4.53 29.17 -0.64
N SER A 436 -5.03 29.92 0.33
CA SER A 436 -4.80 31.36 0.40
C SER A 436 -3.42 31.65 1.01
N ASN A 437 -2.88 32.84 0.76
CA ASN A 437 -1.64 33.29 1.42
C ASN A 437 -1.75 33.37 2.95
N GLU A 438 -2.98 33.39 3.48
CA GLU A 438 -3.29 33.45 4.91
C GLU A 438 -3.54 32.06 5.52
N TYR A 439 -3.44 30.99 4.73
CA TYR A 439 -3.67 29.64 5.22
C TYR A 439 -2.66 29.30 6.35
N PRO A 440 -3.12 28.87 7.55
CA PRO A 440 -2.30 28.87 8.75
C PRO A 440 -1.28 27.71 8.84
N ILE A 441 -1.26 26.82 7.84
CA ILE A 441 -0.47 25.59 7.86
C ILE A 441 0.38 25.49 6.59
N THR A 442 1.68 25.29 6.75
CA THR A 442 2.60 24.99 5.66
C THR A 442 2.77 23.48 5.50
N PHE A 443 3.11 23.05 4.28
CA PHE A 443 3.32 21.64 3.97
C PHE A 443 4.81 21.36 3.75
N THR A 444 5.37 20.45 4.54
CA THR A 444 6.73 19.91 4.35
C THR A 444 6.64 18.64 3.51
N ILE A 445 7.22 18.64 2.32
CA ILE A 445 7.14 17.51 1.40
C ILE A 445 8.19 16.46 1.76
N ALA A 446 7.74 15.22 2.00
CA ALA A 446 8.60 14.06 2.21
C ALA A 446 8.49 13.09 1.02
N ASN A 447 9.60 12.97 0.29
CA ASN A 447 9.75 12.14 -0.90
C ASN A 447 10.91 11.13 -0.76
N SER A 448 11.19 10.36 -1.81
CA SER A 448 12.26 9.35 -1.84
C SER A 448 13.66 9.89 -1.58
N ASP A 449 13.88 11.16 -1.88
CA ASP A 449 15.19 11.83 -1.78
C ASP A 449 15.36 12.54 -0.44
N SER A 450 14.26 12.66 0.31
CA SER A 450 14.23 13.31 1.62
C SER A 450 14.85 12.42 2.68
N LYS A 451 15.68 13.01 3.54
CA LYS A 451 16.30 12.34 4.68
C LYS A 451 15.80 12.98 5.96
N PHE A 452 14.67 12.50 6.46
CA PHE A 452 14.12 12.94 7.74
C PHE A 452 14.45 11.93 8.83
N GLU A 453 14.84 12.44 10.00
CA GLU A 453 14.86 11.62 11.20
C GLU A 453 13.43 11.37 11.71
N PHE A 454 13.18 10.23 12.35
CA PHE A 454 11.85 9.93 12.92
C PHE A 454 11.40 10.94 13.97
N ARG A 455 12.35 11.53 14.73
CA ARG A 455 12.04 12.60 15.67
C ARG A 455 11.56 13.87 14.97
N GLU A 456 12.17 14.22 13.84
CA GLU A 456 11.72 15.35 13.03
C GLU A 456 10.35 15.07 12.41
N MET A 457 10.12 13.87 11.89
CA MET A 457 8.81 13.44 11.42
C MET A 457 7.74 13.57 12.52
N ALA A 458 8.02 13.08 13.73
CA ALA A 458 7.11 13.15 14.88
C ALA A 458 6.90 14.56 15.45
N ALA A 459 7.71 15.55 15.03
CA ALA A 459 7.59 16.94 15.44
C ALA A 459 6.54 17.73 14.63
N HIS A 460 6.10 17.22 13.47
CA HIS A 460 5.04 17.84 12.68
C HIS A 460 3.69 17.67 13.36
N ARG A 461 2.76 18.62 13.19
CA ARG A 461 1.43 18.54 13.82
C ARG A 461 0.59 17.35 13.35
N ALA A 462 0.79 16.96 12.09
CA ALA A 462 0.04 15.92 11.42
C ALA A 462 0.79 15.51 10.14
N VAL A 463 0.38 14.37 9.59
CA VAL A 463 0.88 13.84 8.32
C VAL A 463 -0.28 13.66 7.37
N VAL A 464 -0.18 14.23 6.18
CA VAL A 464 -1.03 13.92 5.03
C VAL A 464 -0.32 12.81 4.25
N LEU A 465 -0.83 11.58 4.37
CA LEU A 465 -0.25 10.40 3.72
C LEU A 465 -1.10 10.00 2.52
N VAL A 466 -0.54 10.11 1.34
CA VAL A 466 -1.20 9.70 0.09
C VAL A 466 -0.67 8.31 -0.29
N PRO A 467 -1.46 7.24 -0.11
CA PRO A 467 -0.96 5.88 -0.26
C PRO A 467 -0.75 5.52 -1.74
N TRP A 468 0.35 4.86 -2.04
CA TRP A 468 0.66 4.33 -3.38
C TRP A 468 0.71 2.81 -3.44
N GLU A 469 0.54 2.14 -2.30
CA GLU A 469 0.59 0.68 -2.16
C GLU A 469 -0.27 0.25 -0.96
N HIS A 470 -0.79 -0.97 -0.99
CA HIS A 470 -1.74 -1.48 0.01
C HIS A 470 -1.10 -1.86 1.36
N ALA A 471 0.22 -2.04 1.38
CA ALA A 471 1.01 -2.43 2.55
C ALA A 471 2.19 -1.46 2.74
N LEU A 472 1.90 -0.27 3.26
CA LEU A 472 2.88 0.81 3.32
C LEU A 472 3.57 0.90 4.69
N MET A 473 4.90 0.65 4.75
CA MET A 473 5.65 0.76 6.02
C MET A 473 5.61 2.15 6.67
N ALA A 474 5.63 3.21 5.85
CA ALA A 474 5.50 4.58 6.36
C ALA A 474 4.20 4.81 7.14
N PHE A 475 3.09 4.17 6.73
CA PHE A 475 1.84 4.22 7.49
C PHE A 475 2.03 3.66 8.90
N TYR A 476 2.63 2.48 9.04
CA TYR A 476 2.87 1.88 10.35
C TYR A 476 3.85 2.70 11.20
N GLU A 477 4.85 3.33 10.58
CA GLU A 477 5.80 4.21 11.27
C GLU A 477 5.10 5.41 11.89
N PHE A 478 4.37 6.20 11.09
CA PHE A 478 3.62 7.36 11.59
C PHE A 478 2.53 6.97 12.59
N TYR A 479 1.78 5.91 12.30
CA TYR A 479 0.72 5.46 13.17
C TYR A 479 1.28 5.00 14.52
N SER A 480 2.39 4.27 14.53
CA SER A 480 3.00 3.77 15.78
C SER A 480 3.70 4.85 16.59
N MET A 481 4.20 5.90 15.94
CA MET A 481 4.60 7.13 16.62
C MET A 481 3.41 7.93 17.17
N SER A 482 2.16 7.53 16.87
CA SER A 482 0.93 8.24 17.22
C SER A 482 0.84 9.65 16.61
N VAL A 483 1.48 9.87 15.44
CA VAL A 483 1.34 11.12 14.69
C VAL A 483 -0.04 11.13 14.00
N PRO A 484 -0.89 12.15 14.20
CA PRO A 484 -2.19 12.21 13.53
C PRO A 484 -2.08 12.08 12.02
N LEU A 485 -2.82 11.12 11.46
CA LEU A 485 -2.81 10.79 10.03
C LEU A 485 -4.06 11.29 9.33
N LEU A 486 -3.86 11.98 8.20
CA LEU A 486 -4.88 12.31 7.24
C LEU A 486 -4.60 11.54 5.95
N MET A 487 -5.59 10.79 5.46
CA MET A 487 -5.49 10.01 4.23
C MET A 487 -6.64 10.35 3.26
N PRO A 488 -6.46 10.18 1.94
CA PRO A 488 -7.56 10.29 1.01
C PRO A 488 -8.69 9.31 1.40
N ALA A 489 -9.94 9.75 1.22
CA ALA A 489 -11.10 8.89 1.37
C ALA A 489 -11.01 7.70 0.40
N ALA A 490 -11.70 6.60 0.72
CA ALA A 490 -11.61 5.36 -0.04
C ALA A 490 -11.88 5.55 -1.54
N SER A 491 -12.85 6.38 -1.90
CA SER A 491 -13.14 6.72 -3.30
C SER A 491 -11.95 7.33 -4.04
N TRP A 492 -11.10 8.11 -3.38
CA TRP A 492 -9.87 8.60 -4.00
C TRP A 492 -8.78 7.52 -3.97
N ALA A 493 -8.60 6.87 -2.82
CA ALA A 493 -7.52 5.91 -2.62
C ALA A 493 -7.57 4.68 -3.54
N TYR A 494 -8.76 4.26 -4.02
CA TYR A 494 -8.90 3.07 -4.88
C TYR A 494 -7.98 3.06 -6.10
N ARG A 495 -7.71 4.22 -6.71
CA ARG A 495 -6.83 4.32 -7.89
C ARG A 495 -5.38 4.64 -7.56
N LEU A 496 -5.11 5.16 -6.36
CA LEU A 496 -3.76 5.47 -5.91
C LEU A 496 -3.04 4.20 -5.41
N VAL A 497 -3.77 3.35 -4.67
CA VAL A 497 -3.20 2.17 -3.99
C VAL A 497 -2.96 0.98 -4.92
N PHE A 498 -3.78 0.84 -5.96
CA PHE A 498 -3.81 -0.36 -6.81
C PHE A 498 -3.50 -0.06 -8.27
N ASP A 499 -2.73 1.00 -8.53
CA ASP A 499 -2.30 1.30 -9.88
C ASP A 499 -1.45 0.15 -10.46
N ALA A 500 -1.70 -0.14 -11.74
CA ALA A 500 -1.30 -1.39 -12.39
C ALA A 500 0.18 -1.45 -12.76
N ASP A 501 0.82 -0.29 -12.96
CA ASP A 501 2.19 -0.23 -13.47
C ASP A 501 3.22 0.14 -12.38
N GLY A 502 2.76 0.64 -11.23
CA GLY A 502 3.63 1.19 -10.18
C GLY A 502 3.86 0.32 -8.93
N ASN A 503 3.05 -0.71 -8.71
CA ASN A 503 3.06 -1.44 -7.45
C ASN A 503 3.99 -2.66 -7.46
N LEU A 504 4.72 -2.87 -6.35
CA LEU A 504 5.71 -3.94 -6.14
C LEU A 504 5.11 -5.36 -6.13
N GLY A 505 3.90 -5.62 -6.64
CA GLY A 505 3.41 -7.00 -6.64
C GLY A 505 1.97 -7.24 -7.03
N SER A 506 1.21 -6.22 -7.41
CA SER A 506 -0.22 -6.38 -7.59
C SER A 506 -0.69 -6.59 -9.02
N THR A 507 0.12 -6.36 -10.05
CA THR A 507 -0.45 -6.15 -11.40
C THR A 507 0.49 -6.37 -12.58
N THR A 508 1.74 -6.80 -12.35
CA THR A 508 2.59 -7.24 -13.48
C THR A 508 1.85 -8.34 -14.25
N SER A 509 1.98 -8.38 -15.59
CA SER A 509 1.35 -9.42 -16.45
C SER A 509 1.56 -10.83 -15.90
N VAL A 510 2.73 -11.03 -15.30
CA VAL A 510 3.13 -12.14 -14.44
C VAL A 510 2.05 -12.63 -13.45
N TYR A 511 1.31 -11.76 -12.75
CA TYR A 511 0.26 -12.20 -11.83
C TYR A 511 -1.06 -12.51 -12.55
N LYS A 512 -1.26 -11.96 -13.76
CA LYS A 512 -2.41 -12.29 -14.61
C LYS A 512 -2.30 -13.70 -15.18
N ASP A 513 -1.08 -14.16 -15.50
CA ASP A 513 -0.82 -15.53 -15.97
C ASP A 513 -1.22 -16.61 -14.93
N ILE A 514 -1.38 -16.23 -13.67
CA ILE A 514 -1.76 -17.12 -12.57
C ILE A 514 -3.26 -17.41 -12.57
N SER A 515 -4.14 -16.51 -13.05
CA SER A 515 -5.59 -16.73 -12.85
C SER A 515 -6.06 -18.04 -13.50
N ASP A 516 -5.66 -18.27 -14.74
CA ASP A 516 -6.24 -19.38 -15.51
C ASP A 516 -5.57 -20.72 -15.19
N GLN A 517 -4.30 -20.71 -14.79
CA GLN A 517 -3.54 -21.92 -14.42
C GLN A 517 -3.64 -22.26 -12.92
N CYS A 518 -3.81 -21.26 -12.04
CA CYS A 518 -3.94 -21.52 -10.60
C CYS A 518 -5.25 -22.22 -10.26
N ASP A 519 -6.32 -21.94 -11.02
CA ASP A 519 -7.61 -22.62 -10.92
C ASP A 519 -7.50 -24.14 -11.21
N GLN A 520 -6.48 -24.58 -11.96
CA GLN A 520 -6.34 -25.97 -12.39
C GLN A 520 -5.32 -26.78 -11.59
N GLU A 521 -4.22 -26.17 -11.12
CA GLU A 521 -3.05 -26.95 -10.65
C GLU A 521 -2.58 -26.63 -9.22
N ALA A 522 -2.93 -25.48 -8.65
CA ALA A 522 -2.32 -24.98 -7.40
C ALA A 522 -3.31 -24.84 -6.23
N GLY A 523 -4.56 -25.23 -6.42
CA GLY A 523 -5.58 -25.14 -5.37
C GLY A 523 -5.95 -23.70 -5.04
N CYS A 524 -5.90 -22.77 -6.00
CA CYS A 524 -6.57 -21.48 -5.79
C CYS A 524 -8.02 -21.72 -5.34
N ASP A 525 -8.46 -20.96 -4.33
CA ASP A 525 -9.84 -21.03 -3.85
C ASP A 525 -10.61 -19.81 -4.36
N PRO A 526 -11.13 -19.82 -5.61
CA PRO A 526 -11.93 -18.72 -6.14
C PRO A 526 -13.25 -18.55 -5.38
N ALA A 527 -13.69 -19.54 -4.59
CA ALA A 527 -14.84 -19.38 -3.71
C ALA A 527 -14.51 -18.54 -2.46
N ARG A 528 -13.21 -18.37 -2.14
CA ARG A 528 -12.75 -17.59 -0.98
C ARG A 528 -12.99 -16.09 -1.15
N HIS A 529 -12.74 -15.58 -2.36
CA HIS A 529 -12.83 -14.16 -2.69
C HIS A 529 -13.45 -13.98 -4.07
N PRO A 530 -14.37 -13.02 -4.26
CA PRO A 530 -14.99 -12.74 -5.56
C PRO A 530 -14.00 -12.21 -6.61
N TYR A 531 -12.83 -11.73 -6.18
CA TYR A 531 -11.78 -11.21 -7.05
C TYR A 531 -10.43 -11.76 -6.60
N PRO A 532 -9.54 -12.18 -7.52
CA PRO A 532 -8.18 -12.58 -7.14
C PRO A 532 -7.43 -11.41 -6.50
N PRO A 533 -6.61 -11.65 -5.45
CA PRO A 533 -5.88 -10.60 -4.72
C PRO A 533 -4.67 -10.02 -5.46
N PHE A 534 -4.56 -10.32 -6.75
CA PHE A 534 -3.58 -9.78 -7.69
C PHE A 534 -4.24 -9.25 -8.97
N ALA A 535 -5.57 -9.18 -9.00
CA ALA A 535 -6.35 -8.77 -10.16
C ALA A 535 -7.08 -7.46 -9.87
N PHE A 536 -6.34 -6.36 -9.75
CA PHE A 536 -6.90 -5.02 -9.49
C PHE A 536 -7.32 -4.29 -10.77
N ALA A 537 -7.69 -5.05 -11.80
CA ALA A 537 -8.01 -4.53 -13.13
C ALA A 537 -9.37 -3.81 -13.16
N SER A 538 -10.33 -4.24 -12.33
CA SER A 538 -11.65 -3.62 -12.22
C SER A 538 -11.76 -2.71 -11.00
N PHE A 539 -12.65 -1.73 -11.08
CA PHE A 539 -12.96 -0.83 -9.97
C PHE A 539 -13.47 -1.60 -8.73
N GLU A 540 -14.34 -2.59 -8.95
CA GLU A 540 -14.94 -3.40 -7.89
C GLU A 540 -13.91 -4.25 -7.17
N SER A 541 -12.92 -4.79 -7.89
CA SER A 541 -11.81 -5.52 -7.28
C SER A 541 -10.96 -4.60 -6.39
N ARG A 542 -10.66 -3.38 -6.85
CA ARG A 542 -9.93 -2.38 -6.05
C ARG A 542 -10.69 -2.02 -4.78
N ARG A 543 -11.99 -1.74 -4.90
CA ARG A 543 -12.87 -1.46 -3.76
C ARG A 543 -12.93 -2.63 -2.79
N TYR A 544 -13.08 -3.84 -3.32
CA TYR A 544 -13.08 -5.07 -2.53
C TYR A 544 -11.75 -5.28 -1.81
N TRP A 545 -10.59 -5.05 -2.41
CA TRP A 545 -9.33 -5.28 -1.70
C TRP A 545 -8.92 -4.15 -0.77
N TYR A 546 -9.38 -2.92 -1.02
CA TYR A 546 -9.06 -1.77 -0.18
C TYR A 546 -9.51 -1.93 1.28
N GLN A 547 -10.63 -2.62 1.53
CA GLN A 547 -11.14 -2.90 2.88
C GLN A 547 -10.16 -3.72 3.76
N TYR A 548 -9.24 -4.46 3.14
CA TYR A 548 -8.24 -5.27 3.83
C TYR A 548 -6.98 -4.47 4.20
N THR A 549 -6.85 -3.24 3.69
CA THR A 549 -5.70 -2.38 3.99
C THR A 549 -5.75 -1.92 5.45
N SER A 550 -4.58 -1.74 6.05
CA SER A 550 -4.48 -1.16 7.39
C SER A 550 -4.99 0.29 7.44
N PHE A 551 -5.07 0.98 6.29
CA PHE A 551 -5.62 2.33 6.17
C PHE A 551 -7.09 2.40 6.58
N VAL A 552 -7.86 1.35 6.25
CA VAL A 552 -9.28 1.23 6.57
C VAL A 552 -9.48 0.59 7.94
N GLN A 553 -8.67 -0.40 8.28
CA GLN A 553 -8.88 -1.19 9.49
C GLN A 553 -8.41 -0.49 10.78
N PHE A 554 -7.45 0.43 10.69
CA PHE A 554 -6.91 1.07 11.89
C PHE A 554 -7.80 2.25 12.28
N PRO A 555 -8.18 2.37 13.57
CA PRO A 555 -9.04 3.45 14.02
C PRO A 555 -8.30 4.79 14.01
N HIS A 556 -9.04 5.89 14.18
CA HIS A 556 -8.48 7.25 14.36
C HIS A 556 -7.64 7.79 13.18
N VAL A 557 -7.65 7.13 12.02
CA VAL A 557 -7.18 7.71 10.76
C VAL A 557 -8.26 8.67 10.25
N THR A 558 -7.88 9.94 10.03
CA THR A 558 -8.80 10.93 9.47
C THR A 558 -8.79 10.83 7.96
N THR A 559 -9.95 10.90 7.31
CA THR A 559 -10.05 10.88 5.85
C THR A 559 -10.48 12.23 5.28
N PHE A 560 -10.03 12.53 4.05
CA PHE A 560 -10.47 13.69 3.28
C PHE A 560 -10.91 13.28 1.86
N SER A 561 -12.02 13.82 1.37
CA SER A 561 -12.57 13.47 0.06
C SER A 561 -11.94 14.25 -1.10
N SER A 562 -11.32 15.39 -0.80
CA SER A 562 -10.74 16.31 -1.79
C SER A 562 -9.69 17.23 -1.16
N ILE A 563 -8.96 18.01 -1.98
CA ILE A 563 -8.02 19.03 -1.50
C ILE A 563 -8.73 20.12 -0.67
N PRO A 564 -9.88 20.70 -1.11
CA PRO A 564 -10.65 21.62 -0.27
C PRO A 564 -11.04 21.03 1.08
N ASP A 565 -11.53 19.78 1.11
CA ASP A 565 -11.91 19.09 2.35
C ASP A 565 -10.70 18.89 3.28
N LEU A 566 -9.55 18.52 2.73
CA LEU A 566 -8.29 18.46 3.48
C LEU A 566 -7.95 19.81 4.13
N LEU A 567 -7.97 20.89 3.34
CA LEU A 567 -7.58 22.21 3.81
C LEU A 567 -8.54 22.75 4.88
N LEU A 568 -9.84 22.43 4.79
CA LEU A 568 -10.84 22.76 5.81
C LEU A 568 -10.67 21.96 7.10
N LYS A 569 -10.41 20.65 6.99
CA LYS A 569 -10.28 19.75 8.15
C LYS A 569 -8.99 20.00 8.93
N LEU A 570 -7.86 20.07 8.26
CA LEU A 570 -6.53 20.09 8.89
C LEU A 570 -6.36 21.14 10.03
N PRO A 571 -6.83 22.40 9.90
CA PRO A 571 -6.76 23.37 11.00
C PRO A 571 -7.79 23.14 12.12
N ALA A 572 -8.90 22.44 11.84
CA ALA A 572 -10.03 22.28 12.75
C ALA A 572 -9.99 20.99 13.60
N LEU A 573 -9.13 20.02 13.27
CA LEU A 573 -9.06 18.74 13.97
C LEU A 573 -8.46 18.85 15.38
N ASP A 574 -9.03 18.08 16.32
CA ASP A 574 -8.39 17.80 17.62
C ASP A 574 -7.28 16.75 17.46
N LEU A 575 -6.11 17.23 17.03
CA LEU A 575 -4.94 16.41 16.77
C LEU A 575 -4.40 15.74 18.06
N SER A 576 -4.61 16.36 19.23
CA SER A 576 -4.18 15.80 20.52
C SER A 576 -5.06 14.62 20.92
N GLY A 577 -6.39 14.75 20.80
CA GLY A 577 -7.34 13.68 21.05
C GLY A 577 -7.16 12.51 20.09
N ILE A 578 -6.93 12.79 18.81
CA ILE A 578 -6.61 11.76 17.79
C ILE A 578 -5.35 10.99 18.18
N SER A 579 -4.24 11.70 18.46
CA SER A 579 -2.97 11.08 18.84
C SER A 579 -3.11 10.21 20.10
N SER A 580 -3.80 10.70 21.13
CA SER A 580 -4.04 9.97 22.38
C SER A 580 -4.82 8.67 22.13
N SER A 581 -5.81 8.72 21.24
CA SER A 581 -6.62 7.54 20.89
C SER A 581 -5.83 6.53 20.05
N MET A 582 -5.02 7.02 19.09
CA MET A 582 -4.07 6.18 18.34
C MET A 582 -3.08 5.49 19.28
N LYS A 583 -2.57 6.21 20.29
CA LYS A 583 -1.67 5.65 21.31
C LYS A 583 -2.35 4.54 22.12
N ALA A 584 -3.59 4.73 22.56
CA ALA A 584 -4.33 3.70 23.28
C ALA A 584 -4.49 2.42 22.44
N PHE A 585 -4.83 2.56 21.15
CA PHE A 585 -4.90 1.43 20.23
C PHE A 585 -3.52 0.78 19.98
N ASN A 586 -2.45 1.58 19.91
CA ASN A 586 -1.07 1.08 19.82
C ASN A 586 -0.72 0.23 21.05
N ASP A 587 -0.99 0.74 22.25
CA ASP A 587 -0.71 0.01 23.49
C ASP A 587 -1.48 -1.32 23.54
N GLU A 588 -2.77 -1.34 23.17
CA GLU A 588 -3.60 -2.55 23.11
C GLU A 588 -3.03 -3.59 22.12
N THR A 589 -2.77 -3.17 20.87
CA THR A 589 -2.28 -4.08 19.83
C THR A 589 -0.82 -4.51 20.06
N PHE A 590 -0.04 -3.70 20.77
CA PHE A 590 1.33 -4.01 21.15
C PHE A 590 1.39 -5.16 22.16
N ILE A 591 0.49 -5.19 23.14
CA ILE A 591 0.35 -6.30 24.09
C ILE A 591 0.08 -7.62 23.34
N ARG A 592 -0.87 -7.62 22.39
CA ARG A 592 -1.18 -8.81 21.57
C ARG A 592 -0.02 -9.25 20.69
N SER A 593 0.68 -8.29 20.10
CA SER A 593 1.85 -8.58 19.27
C SER A 593 2.97 -9.18 20.11
N THR A 594 3.21 -8.65 21.31
CA THR A 594 4.19 -9.20 22.27
C THR A 594 3.86 -10.66 22.62
N ALA A 595 2.58 -10.98 22.85
CA ALA A 595 2.15 -12.35 23.08
C ALA A 595 2.46 -13.28 21.89
N PHE A 596 2.22 -12.82 20.65
CA PHE A 596 2.64 -13.55 19.45
C PHE A 596 4.16 -13.78 19.43
N TRP A 597 4.95 -12.72 19.64
CA TRP A 597 6.42 -12.81 19.57
C TRP A 597 7.01 -13.76 20.63
N ARG A 598 6.48 -13.74 21.86
CA ARG A 598 6.83 -14.68 22.93
C ARG A 598 6.51 -16.14 22.57
N ASN A 599 5.32 -16.38 22.00
CA ASN A 599 4.96 -17.71 21.50
C ASN A 599 5.87 -18.14 20.35
N ALA A 600 6.18 -17.23 19.42
CA ALA A 600 7.06 -17.51 18.29
C ALA A 600 8.45 -17.92 18.76
N ALA A 601 9.08 -17.13 19.65
CA ALA A 601 10.39 -17.47 20.20
C ALA A 601 10.39 -18.82 20.93
N LYS A 602 9.32 -19.13 21.67
CA LYS A 602 9.17 -20.44 22.32
C LYS A 602 9.18 -21.57 21.29
N SER A 603 8.35 -21.50 20.25
CA SER A 603 8.29 -22.54 19.21
C SER A 603 9.62 -22.71 18.49
N LEU A 604 10.29 -21.60 18.16
CA LEU A 604 11.57 -21.61 17.45
C LEU A 604 12.69 -22.29 18.27
N LEU A 605 12.74 -22.05 19.58
CA LEU A 605 13.91 -22.42 20.40
C LEU A 605 13.71 -23.64 21.31
N THR A 606 12.48 -24.14 21.49
CA THR A 606 12.24 -25.31 22.36
C THR A 606 12.13 -26.63 21.60
N THR A 607 11.93 -26.60 20.29
CA THR A 607 11.65 -27.80 19.49
C THR A 607 12.90 -28.59 19.07
N ARG A 608 14.02 -27.92 18.82
CA ARG A 608 15.25 -28.55 18.28
C ARG A 608 16.54 -28.18 19.00
N SER A 609 16.60 -27.00 19.62
CA SER A 609 17.77 -26.54 20.36
C SER A 609 17.92 -27.33 21.65
N GLY A 610 18.62 -28.46 21.61
CA GLY A 610 18.79 -29.36 22.74
C GLY A 610 19.01 -28.61 24.06
N ARG A 611 18.03 -28.69 24.97
CA ARG A 611 18.03 -28.25 26.39
C ARG A 611 18.59 -26.86 26.75
N HIS A 612 19.00 -26.00 25.82
CA HIS A 612 19.70 -24.75 26.14
C HIS A 612 18.77 -23.56 26.35
N CYS A 613 17.55 -23.63 25.83
CA CYS A 613 16.51 -22.64 26.07
C CYS A 613 15.30 -23.30 26.73
N ALA A 614 14.69 -22.61 27.68
CA ALA A 614 13.47 -23.04 28.34
C ALA A 614 12.48 -21.88 28.37
N ALA A 615 11.20 -22.20 28.24
CA ALA A 615 10.14 -21.27 28.61
C ALA A 615 10.15 -21.16 30.13
N VAL A 616 10.34 -19.95 30.64
CA VAL A 616 10.28 -19.63 32.06
C VAL A 616 9.08 -18.70 32.30
N PRO A 617 8.41 -18.80 33.46
CA PRO A 617 7.49 -17.75 33.88
C PRO A 617 8.25 -16.42 33.92
N ASP A 618 7.70 -15.39 33.31
CA ASP A 618 8.26 -14.04 33.44
C ASP A 618 8.16 -13.60 34.91
N ALA A 619 9.20 -12.94 35.41
CA ALA A 619 9.19 -12.49 36.80
C ALA A 619 8.09 -11.42 36.97
N PRO A 620 7.23 -11.51 37.99
CA PRO A 620 6.19 -10.49 38.20
C PRO A 620 6.85 -9.13 38.44
N GLY A 621 6.72 -8.19 37.49
CA GLY A 621 7.26 -6.84 37.62
C GLY A 621 7.64 -6.07 36.35
N VAL A 622 7.37 -6.60 35.14
CA VAL A 622 7.65 -5.93 33.84
C VAL A 622 6.35 -5.62 33.11
#